data_AF-A0A9X0P024-F1
#
_entry.id   AF-A0A9X0P024-F1
#
_cell.length_a   1.000
_cell.length_b   1.000
_cell.length_c   1.000
_cell.angle_alpha   90.00
_cell.angle_beta   90.00
_cell.angle_gamma   90.00
#
_symmetry.space_group_name_H-M   'P 1'
#
loop_
_entity.id
_entity.type
_entity.pdbx_description
1 polymer ?
#
loop_
_entity_poly.entity_id
_entity_poly.type
_entity_poly.pdbx_seq_one_letter_code
_entity_poly.pdbx_strand_id
1 'polypeptide(L)'
;MNAVYKASVPLASVVLRRAYGIAGSAMSNAETYQYRFCWPSGDWGSLPIAGGLEVAYKSELEAAGDPEAELAAIRARLDQVTSPFRSAERFNVEDIIDPRDTRPLLCEYAELAWRRLASEG
;
A
#
# COMPACT_ATOMS: atom_id res chain seq x y z
N MET A 1 0.81 11.85 -10.99
CA MET A 1 0.97 12.41 -9.63
C MET A 1 0.47 13.85 -9.53
N ASN A 2 0.86 14.78 -10.43
CA ASN A 2 0.45 16.20 -10.40
C ASN A 2 -1.06 16.45 -10.16
N ALA A 3 -1.95 15.73 -10.85
CA ALA A 3 -3.40 15.87 -10.67
C ALA A 3 -3.88 15.49 -9.25
N VAL A 4 -3.34 14.39 -8.68
CA VAL A 4 -3.70 13.93 -7.33
C VAL A 4 -3.20 14.91 -6.27
N TYR A 5 -1.99 15.45 -6.44
CA TYR A 5 -1.40 16.40 -5.50
C TYR A 5 -2.04 17.80 -5.55
N LYS A 6 -2.62 18.17 -6.70
CA LYS A 6 -3.34 19.44 -6.88
C LYS A 6 -4.84 19.36 -6.61
N ALA A 7 -5.36 18.18 -6.29
CA ALA A 7 -6.77 18.02 -5.98
C ALA A 7 -7.11 18.82 -4.71
N SER A 8 -8.06 19.73 -4.82
CA SER A 8 -8.57 20.53 -3.70
C SER A 8 -9.80 19.92 -3.03
N VAL A 9 -10.41 18.91 -3.66
CA VAL A 9 -11.53 18.15 -3.08
C VAL A 9 -11.03 17.09 -2.11
N PRO A 10 -11.82 16.71 -1.10
CA PRO A 10 -11.52 15.57 -0.24
C PRO A 10 -11.25 14.30 -1.06
N LEU A 11 -10.23 13.53 -0.67
CA LEU A 11 -9.89 12.24 -1.28
C LEU A 11 -10.05 11.07 -0.31
N ALA A 12 -10.40 9.91 -0.88
CA ALA A 12 -10.34 8.61 -0.21
C ALA A 12 -9.69 7.59 -1.15
N SER A 13 -8.86 6.71 -0.58
CA SER A 13 -8.19 5.62 -1.28
C SER A 13 -8.39 4.29 -0.56
N VAL A 14 -8.48 3.21 -1.35
CA VAL A 14 -8.59 1.84 -0.83
C VAL A 14 -7.58 0.96 -1.55
N VAL A 15 -6.60 0.43 -0.81
CA VAL A 15 -5.62 -0.52 -1.36
C VAL A 15 -6.22 -1.92 -1.30
N LEU A 16 -6.55 -2.47 -2.47
CA LEU A 16 -7.20 -3.79 -2.58
C LEU A 16 -6.19 -4.95 -2.60
N ARG A 17 -5.08 -4.77 -3.29
CA ARG A 17 -4.05 -5.80 -3.49
C ARG A 17 -2.68 -5.16 -3.71
N ARG A 18 -2.13 -5.23 -4.93
CA ARG A 18 -0.77 -4.78 -5.24
C ARG A 18 -0.66 -3.26 -5.41
N ALA A 19 0.22 -2.62 -4.65
CA ALA A 19 0.56 -1.20 -4.80
C ALA A 19 2.07 -0.97 -4.60
N TYR A 20 2.80 -0.76 -5.69
CA TYR A 20 4.27 -0.73 -5.64
C TYR A 20 4.90 0.50 -6.29
N GLY A 21 6.01 0.94 -5.70
CA GLY A 21 6.84 2.02 -6.22
C GLY A 21 6.06 3.30 -6.50
N ILE A 22 6.44 3.99 -7.58
CA ILE A 22 5.81 5.26 -7.99
C ILE A 22 4.34 5.07 -8.38
N ALA A 23 3.96 3.91 -8.92
CA ALA A 23 2.58 3.65 -9.28
C ALA A 23 1.68 3.59 -8.04
N GLY A 24 2.14 2.92 -6.98
CA GLY A 24 1.44 2.87 -5.69
C GLY A 24 1.36 4.25 -5.03
N SER A 25 2.47 4.98 -4.96
CA SER A 25 2.48 6.30 -4.32
C SER A 25 1.72 7.36 -5.11
N ALA A 26 1.65 7.25 -6.44
CA ALA A 26 0.94 8.23 -7.27
C ALA A 26 -0.58 8.23 -7.09
N MET A 27 -1.16 7.20 -6.45
CA MET A 27 -2.60 7.06 -6.21
C MET A 27 -3.09 7.83 -4.97
N SER A 28 -2.19 8.45 -4.23
CA SER A 28 -2.48 9.05 -2.93
C SER A 28 -1.58 10.27 -2.70
N ASN A 29 -2.12 11.35 -2.12
CA ASN A 29 -1.32 12.48 -1.67
C ASN A 29 -0.84 12.25 -0.23
N ALA A 30 0.46 12.20 0.01
CA ALA A 30 1.03 12.03 1.34
C ALA A 30 1.08 13.33 2.17
N GLU A 31 0.92 14.50 1.53
CA GLU A 31 1.01 15.82 2.17
C GLU A 31 -0.34 16.32 2.72
N THR A 32 -1.44 15.76 2.21
CA THR A 32 -2.80 16.14 2.61
C THR A 32 -3.52 14.93 3.22
N TYR A 33 -4.31 15.19 4.26
CA TYR A 33 -5.16 14.16 4.84
C TYR A 33 -6.13 13.57 3.81
N GLN A 34 -6.29 12.24 3.86
CA GLN A 34 -7.27 11.48 3.10
C GLN A 34 -7.67 10.26 3.90
N TYR A 35 -8.85 9.69 3.64
CA TYR A 35 -9.17 8.36 4.15
C TYR A 35 -8.39 7.32 3.34
N ARG A 36 -7.54 6.50 3.96
CA ARG A 36 -6.80 5.43 3.29
C ARG A 36 -6.99 4.09 4.01
N PHE A 37 -7.94 3.31 3.48
CA PHE A 37 -8.19 1.95 3.93
C PHE A 37 -7.37 0.94 3.15
N CYS A 38 -7.19 -0.23 3.73
CA CYS A 38 -6.61 -1.36 3.04
C CYS A 38 -7.37 -2.66 3.31
N TRP A 39 -7.40 -3.56 2.32
CA TRP A 39 -7.87 -4.94 2.53
C TRP A 39 -6.75 -5.82 3.11
N PRO A 40 -7.07 -6.93 3.80
CA PRO A 40 -6.07 -7.88 4.28
C PRO A 40 -5.24 -8.52 3.16
N SER A 41 -5.75 -8.50 1.92
CA SER A 41 -5.05 -8.95 0.71
C SER A 41 -4.05 -7.94 0.15
N GLY A 42 -3.89 -6.78 0.79
CA GLY A 42 -2.96 -5.75 0.35
C GLY A 42 -1.51 -6.23 0.38
N ASP A 43 -0.77 -5.82 -0.64
CA ASP A 43 0.63 -6.20 -0.89
C ASP A 43 1.35 -4.99 -1.50
N TRP A 44 2.11 -4.25 -0.69
CA TRP A 44 2.67 -2.98 -1.11
C TRP A 44 4.08 -2.72 -0.59
N GLY A 45 4.75 -1.77 -1.23
CA GLY A 45 6.08 -1.34 -0.84
C GLY A 45 6.85 -0.72 -1.99
N SER A 46 8.16 -0.57 -1.81
CA SER A 46 9.04 0.02 -2.81
C SER A 46 9.22 -0.88 -4.03
N LEU A 47 9.29 -2.21 -3.83
CA LEU A 47 9.57 -3.18 -4.89
C LEU A 47 8.82 -4.51 -4.63
N PRO A 48 8.25 -5.17 -5.67
CA PRO A 48 7.68 -6.51 -5.51
C PRO A 48 8.77 -7.56 -5.25
N ILE A 49 8.58 -8.41 -4.24
CA ILE A 49 9.50 -9.52 -3.92
C ILE A 49 9.64 -10.47 -5.11
N ALA A 50 8.53 -10.87 -5.73
CA ALA A 50 8.47 -11.98 -6.68
C ALA A 50 9.10 -11.72 -8.07
N GLY A 51 9.54 -10.49 -8.38
CA GLY A 51 10.08 -10.14 -9.70
C GLY A 51 11.45 -9.47 -9.71
N GLY A 52 11.99 -9.11 -8.54
CA GLY A 52 13.27 -8.40 -8.41
C GLY A 52 14.31 -9.12 -7.56
N LEU A 53 13.95 -10.24 -6.93
CA LEU A 53 14.83 -10.92 -5.97
C LEU A 53 16.08 -11.49 -6.62
N GLU A 54 15.90 -12.24 -7.72
CA GLU A 54 17.03 -12.88 -8.41
C GLU A 54 18.01 -11.84 -8.96
N VAL A 55 17.52 -10.64 -9.31
CA VAL A 55 18.37 -9.52 -9.76
C VAL A 55 19.04 -8.82 -8.58
N ALA A 56 18.29 -8.52 -7.52
CA ALA A 56 18.79 -7.81 -6.35
C ALA A 56 19.81 -8.62 -5.54
N TYR A 57 19.64 -9.94 -5.50
CA TYR A 57 20.49 -10.88 -4.77
C TYR A 57 21.37 -11.73 -5.70
N LYS A 58 21.53 -11.31 -6.96
CA LYS A 58 22.27 -12.07 -7.98
C LYS A 58 23.65 -12.52 -7.50
N SER A 59 24.42 -11.61 -6.89
CA SER A 59 25.76 -11.91 -6.39
C SER A 59 25.77 -12.89 -5.21
N GLU A 60 24.75 -12.88 -4.35
CA GLU A 60 24.61 -13.83 -3.24
C GLU A 60 24.20 -15.22 -3.77
N LEU A 61 23.28 -15.27 -4.74
CA LEU A 61 22.83 -16.51 -5.36
C LEU A 61 23.96 -17.19 -6.16
N GLU A 62 24.78 -16.41 -6.89
CA GLU A 62 25.94 -16.95 -7.64
C GLU A 62 27.05 -17.47 -6.72
N ALA A 63 27.16 -16.95 -5.49
CA ALA A 63 28.12 -17.40 -4.49
C ALA A 63 27.62 -18.57 -3.64
N ALA A 64 26.32 -18.89 -3.70
CA ALA A 64 25.70 -19.93 -2.89
C ALA A 64 25.99 -21.34 -3.46
N GLY A 65 26.23 -22.30 -2.56
CA GLY A 65 26.39 -23.71 -2.94
C GLY A 65 25.09 -24.35 -3.44
N ASP A 66 23.94 -23.81 -3.03
CA ASP A 66 22.60 -24.17 -3.51
C ASP A 66 21.79 -22.88 -3.70
N PRO A 67 21.79 -22.28 -4.91
CA PRO A 67 21.09 -21.04 -5.19
C PRO A 67 19.58 -21.12 -4.98
N GLU A 68 18.96 -22.29 -5.18
CA GLU A 68 17.51 -22.46 -4.99
C GLU A 68 17.14 -22.44 -3.51
N ALA A 69 17.94 -23.12 -2.67
CA ALA A 69 17.75 -23.08 -1.22
C ALA A 69 17.96 -21.67 -0.65
N GLU A 70 18.98 -20.95 -1.14
CA GLU A 70 19.25 -19.57 -0.71
C GLU A 70 18.12 -18.62 -1.14
N LEU A 71 17.65 -18.75 -2.39
CA LEU A 71 16.51 -17.96 -2.88
C LEU A 71 15.25 -18.22 -2.04
N ALA A 72 14.98 -19.46 -1.68
CA ALA A 72 13.85 -19.82 -0.82
C ALA A 72 13.98 -19.20 0.59
N ALA A 73 15.18 -19.20 1.18
CA ALA A 73 15.44 -18.57 2.47
C ALA A 73 15.26 -17.04 2.42
N ILE A 74 15.76 -16.38 1.37
CA ILE A 74 15.59 -14.94 1.16
C ILE A 74 14.09 -14.61 0.99
N ARG A 75 13.34 -15.39 0.22
CA ARG A 75 11.88 -15.23 0.06
C ARG A 75 11.16 -15.33 1.39
N ALA A 76 11.41 -16.39 2.17
CA ALA A 76 10.79 -16.59 3.47
C ALA A 76 11.06 -15.43 4.44
N ARG A 77 12.30 -14.89 4.45
CA ARG A 77 12.64 -13.71 5.24
C ARG A 77 11.87 -12.46 4.80
N LEU A 78 11.72 -12.26 3.49
CA LEU A 78 11.05 -11.07 2.96
C LEU A 78 9.54 -11.11 3.11
N ASP A 79 8.92 -12.29 3.02
CA ASP A 79 7.49 -12.48 3.28
C ASP A 79 7.10 -12.05 4.72
N GLN A 80 8.03 -12.20 5.68
CA GLN A 80 7.83 -11.74 7.07
C GLN A 80 7.77 -10.22 7.22
N VAL A 81 8.29 -9.46 6.26
CA VAL A 81 8.33 -7.98 6.31
C VAL A 81 7.34 -7.31 5.35
N THR A 82 6.72 -8.04 4.43
CA THR A 82 5.70 -7.51 3.51
C THR A 82 4.28 -7.60 4.01
N SER A 83 4.06 -8.17 5.19
CA SER A 83 2.72 -8.26 5.78
C SER A 83 2.05 -6.87 5.87
N PRO A 84 0.81 -6.72 5.35
CA PRO A 84 0.08 -5.45 5.34
C PRO A 84 -0.14 -4.89 6.75
N PHE A 85 -0.28 -5.78 7.74
CA PHE A 85 -0.47 -5.44 9.15
C PHE A 85 0.71 -4.63 9.72
N ARG A 86 1.94 -4.91 9.30
CA ARG A 86 3.13 -4.17 9.78
C ARG A 86 3.14 -2.72 9.32
N SER A 87 2.55 -2.46 8.16
CA SER A 87 2.41 -1.10 7.63
C SER A 87 1.25 -0.35 8.31
N ALA A 88 0.17 -1.04 8.68
CA ALA A 88 -0.89 -0.46 9.51
C ALA A 88 -0.38 -0.07 10.91
N GLU A 89 0.47 -0.90 11.53
CA GLU A 89 1.12 -0.59 12.82
C GLU A 89 2.00 0.68 12.80
N ARG A 90 2.43 1.12 11.61
CA ARG A 90 3.24 2.33 11.41
C ARG A 90 2.42 3.53 10.93
N PHE A 91 1.08 3.43 10.93
CA PHE A 91 0.17 4.47 10.43
C PHE A 91 0.39 4.83 8.94
N ASN A 92 0.89 3.88 8.13
CA ASN A 92 0.95 4.09 6.67
C ASN A 92 -0.44 3.99 6.00
N VAL A 93 -1.38 3.32 6.66
CA VAL A 93 -2.82 3.23 6.35
C VAL A 93 -3.59 3.45 7.65
N GLU A 94 -4.79 4.02 7.58
CA GLU A 94 -5.60 4.28 8.78
C GLU A 94 -6.18 3.00 9.36
N ASP A 95 -6.58 2.04 8.50
CA ASP A 95 -7.14 0.77 8.96
C ASP A 95 -7.01 -0.36 7.91
N ILE A 96 -6.97 -1.60 8.40
CA ILE A 96 -7.17 -2.81 7.59
C ILE A 96 -8.59 -3.31 7.83
N ILE A 97 -9.43 -3.14 6.81
CA ILE A 97 -10.88 -3.36 6.91
C ILE A 97 -11.28 -4.69 6.28
N ASP A 98 -12.41 -5.25 6.72
CA ASP A 98 -13.05 -6.30 5.93
C ASP A 98 -13.46 -5.76 4.56
N PRO A 99 -13.19 -6.45 3.44
CA PRO A 99 -13.62 -6.01 2.12
C PRO A 99 -15.11 -5.63 2.02
N ARG A 100 -15.98 -6.30 2.81
CA ARG A 100 -17.42 -6.05 2.88
C ARG A 100 -17.77 -4.68 3.49
N ASP A 101 -16.90 -4.15 4.35
CA ASP A 101 -17.10 -2.88 5.05
C ASP A 101 -16.65 -1.67 4.21
N THR A 102 -16.00 -1.91 3.06
CA THR A 102 -15.55 -0.83 2.16
C THR A 102 -16.68 0.14 1.79
N ARG A 103 -17.86 -0.38 1.44
CA ARG A 103 -19.01 0.45 1.04
C ARG A 103 -19.51 1.34 2.18
N PRO A 104 -19.93 0.80 3.35
CA PRO A 104 -20.44 1.64 4.43
C PRO A 104 -19.43 2.71 4.86
N LEU A 105 -18.14 2.37 4.94
CA LEU A 105 -17.09 3.33 5.29
C LEU A 105 -16.92 4.44 4.24
N LEU A 106 -16.99 4.11 2.94
CA LEU A 106 -16.93 5.14 1.89
C LEU A 106 -18.18 6.02 1.85
N CYS A 107 -19.36 5.49 2.20
CA CYS A 107 -20.57 6.29 2.35
C CYS A 107 -20.46 7.27 3.52
N GLU A 108 -19.96 6.82 4.67
CA GLU A 108 -19.67 7.70 5.81
C GLU A 108 -18.68 8.80 5.43
N TYR A 109 -17.57 8.43 4.78
CA TYR A 109 -16.60 9.39 4.25
C TYR A 109 -17.25 10.43 3.33
N ALA A 110 -18.12 10.01 2.40
CA ALA A 110 -18.78 10.92 1.47
C ALA A 110 -19.67 11.95 2.19
N GLU A 111 -20.39 11.54 3.24
CA GLU A 111 -21.18 12.43 4.09
C GLU A 111 -20.30 13.45 4.82
N LEU A 112 -19.17 13.02 5.39
CA LEU A 112 -18.21 13.89 6.06
C LEU A 112 -17.56 14.90 5.09
N ALA A 113 -17.15 14.42 3.92
CA ALA A 113 -16.59 15.24 2.85
C ALA A 113 -17.59 16.30 2.38
N TRP A 114 -18.86 15.93 2.22
CA TRP A 114 -19.91 16.86 1.83
C TRP A 114 -20.11 17.98 2.86
N ARG A 115 -20.17 17.63 4.16
CA ARG A 115 -20.29 18.64 5.24
C ARG A 115 -19.10 19.60 5.25
N ARG A 116 -17.89 19.08 5.05
CA ARG A 116 -16.67 19.89 4.98
C ARG A 116 -16.76 20.91 3.84
N LEU A 117 -17.16 20.47 2.65
CA LEU A 117 -17.30 21.34 1.47
C LEU A 117 -18.43 22.37 1.65
N ALA A 118 -19.57 21.97 2.24
CA ALA A 118 -20.69 22.87 2.49
C ALA A 118 -20.37 23.96 3.52
N SER A 119 -19.40 23.73 4.43
CA SER A 119 -18.95 24.73 5.41
C SER A 119 -17.98 25.78 4.87
N GLU A 120 -17.46 25.61 3.63
CA GLU A 120 -16.53 26.54 2.98
C GLU A 120 -17.21 27.54 2.03
N GLY A 121 -18.51 27.38 1.77
CA GLY A 121 -19.33 28.28 0.94
C GLY A 121 -20.24 29.15 1.78
#